data_AF-A0A9X1Y793-F1
#
_entry.id   AF-A0A9X1Y793-F1
#
_cell.length_a   1.000
_cell.length_b   1.000
_cell.length_c   1.000
_cell.angle_alpha   90.00
_cell.angle_beta   90.00
_cell.angle_gamma   90.00
#
_symmetry.space_group_name_H-M   'P 1'
#
loop_
_entity.id
_entity.type
_entity.pdbx_description
1 polymer ?
#
loop_
_entity_poly.entity_id
_entity_poly.type
_entity_poly.pdbx_seq_one_letter_code
_entity_poly.pdbx_strand_id
1 'polypeptide(L)'
;MRKRLIGILALVLVAASVLAACGGNGNSSNGGDAGNGGKNANAPTTETGGTTELEPVTLTWYYPLTQLQADQAKVEEAVNKIVKEKLNATVKMMPIVIGDYVQKMNTVLAAGEKFDILWTGYMLKPEELVRKGAIQPIDDLLDKYAPELKADVPQVMWDGLTVDGKIYGIPNQQINGNRYGYIVQKRFADKYGLDPASIKKIEDIEPFLAQIKQNEPDIIPFGNFGNYFDFIPQVHDDQFWGVPGLDNHFFIKTNDPTYTLNRYPEEELDNYRLVSKWYKEGYIYKDAATANFTDYEAKGQIAVEFNVTLKPGVEAEVMAKNGGNEVITVPISNWYSNGYSATTNQSISRTSPNPERAMMLLNLINTDKELYNLICNGIEDVHYKKQSGDYIEALPDTRYRPNMDWVFGSVFNSYLKQGQPENIWEETKKINQEAEVNPVGAFKFNSEPVNTEIANLNAVWGEYKRGILTGTLDFDETWPVLYGKLKEAGEEKYVAEVTRQFEAFLKEKGLK
;
A
#
# COMPACT_ATOMS: atom_id res chain seq x y z
N MET A 1 -33.97 -19.81 -34.54
CA MET A 1 -32.97 -20.86 -34.79
C MET A 1 -31.61 -20.20 -35.07
N ARG A 2 -30.77 -20.02 -34.05
CA ARG A 2 -29.34 -19.62 -34.12
C ARG A 2 -28.79 -19.43 -32.70
N LYS A 3 -28.90 -20.44 -31.82
CA LYS A 3 -28.29 -20.45 -30.47
C LYS A 3 -27.95 -21.88 -29.97
N ARG A 4 -27.67 -22.82 -30.88
CA ARG A 4 -27.29 -24.21 -30.53
C ARG A 4 -26.22 -24.69 -31.51
N LEU A 5 -24.96 -24.26 -31.34
CA LEU A 5 -23.82 -24.84 -32.09
C LEU A 5 -22.40 -24.47 -31.60
N ILE A 6 -22.23 -23.84 -30.44
CA ILE A 6 -20.87 -23.45 -29.94
C ILE A 6 -20.40 -24.33 -28.76
N GLY A 7 -21.23 -25.28 -28.29
CA GLY A 7 -20.94 -26.08 -27.09
C GLY A 7 -20.25 -27.44 -27.29
N ILE A 8 -19.70 -27.77 -28.46
CA ILE A 8 -19.18 -29.15 -28.74
C ILE A 8 -17.71 -29.20 -29.19
N LEU A 9 -16.99 -28.07 -29.26
CA LEU A 9 -15.59 -28.08 -29.77
C LEU A 9 -14.48 -28.02 -28.69
N ALA A 10 -14.80 -28.24 -27.41
CA ALA A 10 -13.82 -28.08 -26.31
C ALA A 10 -13.53 -29.35 -25.51
N LEU A 11 -13.98 -30.54 -25.96
CA LEU A 11 -13.95 -31.75 -25.11
C LEU A 11 -13.27 -33.00 -25.69
N VAL A 12 -12.44 -32.90 -26.74
CA VAL A 12 -11.86 -34.10 -27.41
C VAL A 12 -10.33 -34.07 -27.61
N LEU A 13 -9.57 -33.10 -27.08
CA LEU A 13 -8.10 -33.05 -27.32
C LEU A 13 -7.23 -33.30 -26.08
N VAL A 14 -7.74 -34.05 -25.10
CA VAL A 14 -6.95 -34.65 -24.03
C VAL A 14 -7.27 -36.15 -23.95
N ALA A 15 -6.62 -36.95 -24.79
CA ALA A 15 -6.24 -38.35 -24.54
C ALA A 15 -5.73 -39.00 -25.84
N ALA A 16 -4.73 -39.89 -25.68
CA ALA A 16 -3.96 -40.62 -26.71
C ALA A 16 -2.82 -39.76 -27.32
N SER A 17 -1.55 -40.11 -27.23
CA SER A 17 -0.97 -41.44 -27.01
C SER A 17 0.52 -41.34 -26.68
N VAL A 18 0.92 -41.94 -25.56
CA VAL A 18 2.27 -42.44 -25.31
C VAL A 18 2.39 -43.80 -26.01
N LEU A 19 3.38 -44.01 -26.88
CA LEU A 19 4.23 -45.22 -26.94
C LEU A 19 5.22 -45.21 -28.13
N ALA A 20 6.49 -45.26 -27.72
CA ALA A 20 7.74 -45.71 -28.35
C ALA A 20 7.77 -46.35 -29.75
N ALA A 21 8.82 -45.99 -30.51
CA ALA A 21 9.61 -46.94 -31.33
C ALA A 21 11.01 -46.38 -31.72
N CYS A 22 12.03 -46.93 -31.04
CA CYS A 22 13.37 -47.38 -31.47
C CYS A 22 14.18 -46.75 -32.64
N GLY A 23 15.46 -46.45 -32.36
CA GLY A 23 16.57 -47.28 -32.90
C GLY A 23 17.76 -46.59 -33.59
N GLY A 24 18.99 -46.79 -33.04
CA GLY A 24 20.28 -46.74 -33.76
C GLY A 24 21.34 -45.76 -33.20
N ASN A 25 22.12 -46.08 -32.16
CA ASN A 25 23.38 -46.86 -32.10
C ASN A 25 24.67 -46.07 -32.42
N GLY A 26 25.64 -46.02 -31.48
CA GLY A 26 26.94 -45.36 -31.69
C GLY A 26 27.79 -45.16 -30.42
N ASN A 27 28.21 -46.27 -29.82
CA ASN A 27 29.09 -46.47 -28.66
C ASN A 27 30.40 -45.63 -28.63
N SER A 28 30.83 -45.13 -27.46
CA SER A 28 32.01 -45.67 -26.73
C SER A 28 32.39 -44.86 -25.48
N SER A 29 32.66 -45.65 -24.46
CA SER A 29 32.98 -45.47 -23.03
C SER A 29 34.40 -45.01 -22.69
N ASN A 30 34.55 -44.30 -21.57
CA ASN A 30 35.33 -44.64 -20.35
C ASN A 30 35.53 -43.36 -19.51
N GLY A 31 35.37 -43.29 -18.19
CA GLY A 31 35.25 -44.32 -17.16
C GLY A 31 36.36 -44.17 -16.10
N GLY A 32 36.02 -43.57 -14.94
CA GLY A 32 36.71 -43.69 -13.62
C GLY A 32 38.07 -42.98 -13.45
N ASP A 33 38.56 -42.62 -12.27
CA ASP A 33 38.10 -42.65 -10.88
C ASP A 33 39.10 -41.81 -10.02
N ALA A 34 38.67 -41.50 -8.79
CA ALA A 34 39.27 -40.89 -7.61
C ALA A 34 40.81 -40.71 -7.44
N GLY A 35 41.19 -39.67 -6.68
CA GLY A 35 42.51 -39.61 -6.03
C GLY A 35 42.89 -38.26 -5.40
N ASN A 36 42.89 -38.23 -4.07
CA ASN A 36 43.15 -37.14 -3.12
C ASN A 36 44.57 -36.50 -3.16
N GLY A 37 44.65 -35.20 -2.79
CA GLY A 37 45.78 -34.63 -2.03
C GLY A 37 46.65 -33.56 -2.71
N GLY A 38 46.66 -32.32 -2.18
CA GLY A 38 47.75 -31.37 -2.43
C GLY A 38 47.41 -29.90 -2.19
N LYS A 39 47.78 -29.40 -1.01
CA LYS A 39 47.80 -27.98 -0.61
C LYS A 39 48.44 -27.07 -1.67
N ASN A 40 47.83 -25.91 -1.91
CA ASN A 40 48.60 -24.67 -1.94
C ASN A 40 47.73 -23.49 -1.49
N ALA A 41 48.10 -22.96 -0.34
CA ALA A 41 47.63 -21.67 0.14
C ALA A 41 48.24 -20.59 -0.75
N ASN A 42 47.39 -19.72 -1.30
CA ASN A 42 47.80 -18.37 -1.67
C ASN A 42 46.81 -17.40 -1.00
N ALA A 43 47.40 -16.52 -0.19
CA ALA A 43 46.73 -15.45 0.53
C ALA A 43 45.92 -14.55 -0.42
N PRO A 44 44.85 -13.90 0.07
CA PRO A 44 44.10 -12.93 -0.71
C PRO A 44 45.02 -11.74 -1.00
N THR A 45 45.25 -11.49 -2.29
CA THR A 45 45.87 -10.24 -2.72
C THR A 45 44.82 -9.16 -2.60
N THR A 46 45.12 -8.19 -1.74
CA THR A 46 44.39 -6.97 -1.54
C THR A 46 44.36 -6.18 -2.85
N GLU A 47 43.27 -6.27 -3.61
CA GLU A 47 43.03 -5.34 -4.72
C GLU A 47 42.77 -3.95 -4.14
N THR A 48 43.81 -3.13 -4.22
CA THR A 48 43.78 -1.71 -3.90
C THR A 48 43.36 -0.97 -5.16
N GLY A 49 42.16 -0.37 -5.11
CA GLY A 49 41.79 0.86 -5.80
C GLY A 49 42.21 1.02 -7.27
N GLY A 50 41.48 0.37 -8.17
CA GLY A 50 41.24 0.92 -9.51
C GLY A 50 39.81 1.46 -9.54
N THR A 51 39.63 2.75 -9.84
CA THR A 51 38.32 3.29 -10.23
C THR A 51 37.98 2.70 -11.60
N THR A 52 37.42 1.50 -11.62
CA THR A 52 36.79 0.96 -12.82
C THR A 52 35.62 1.88 -13.12
N GLU A 53 35.73 2.68 -14.18
CA GLU A 53 34.65 3.54 -14.65
C GLU A 53 33.44 2.64 -14.91
N LEU A 54 32.35 2.89 -14.18
CA LEU A 54 31.13 2.09 -14.25
C LEU A 54 30.58 2.11 -15.68
N GLU A 55 30.32 0.97 -16.32
CA GLU A 55 29.75 0.96 -17.69
C GLU A 55 28.40 1.70 -17.75
N PRO A 56 28.12 2.43 -18.86
CA PRO A 56 26.86 3.15 -19.01
C PRO A 56 25.69 2.19 -19.25
N VAL A 57 24.66 2.29 -18.41
CA VAL A 57 23.45 1.45 -18.51
C VAL A 57 22.17 2.28 -18.46
N THR A 58 21.08 1.74 -19.01
CA THR A 58 19.73 2.30 -18.85
C THR A 58 18.89 1.35 -18.00
N LEU A 59 18.43 1.85 -16.86
CA LEU A 59 17.55 1.15 -15.93
C LEU A 59 16.09 1.39 -16.31
N THR A 60 15.24 0.37 -16.26
CA THR A 60 13.78 0.52 -16.45
C THR A 60 13.06 0.42 -15.10
N TRP A 61 12.25 1.43 -14.76
CA TRP A 61 11.56 1.52 -13.47
C TRP A 61 10.05 1.70 -13.62
N TYR A 62 9.28 0.67 -13.23
CA TYR A 62 7.82 0.70 -13.18
C TYR A 62 7.28 1.17 -11.82
N TYR A 63 6.32 2.10 -11.83
CA TYR A 63 5.70 2.60 -10.60
C TYR A 63 4.29 3.17 -10.85
N PRO A 64 3.42 3.16 -9.82
CA PRO A 64 2.07 3.71 -9.93
C PRO A 64 2.04 5.25 -9.77
N LEU A 65 1.11 5.91 -10.45
CA LEU A 65 0.70 7.30 -10.23
C LEU A 65 -0.83 7.43 -10.27
N THR A 66 -1.40 8.41 -9.58
CA THR A 66 -2.83 8.73 -9.71
C THR A 66 -3.17 9.16 -11.13
N GLN A 67 -2.30 9.97 -11.74
CA GLN A 67 -2.41 10.39 -13.13
C GLN A 67 -1.02 10.58 -13.73
N LEU A 68 -0.91 10.40 -15.06
CA LEU A 68 0.32 10.70 -15.78
C LEU A 68 0.56 12.21 -15.79
N GLN A 69 1.82 12.61 -15.63
CA GLN A 69 2.20 14.01 -15.59
C GLN A 69 2.58 14.51 -16.98
N ALA A 70 2.13 15.71 -17.33
CA ALA A 70 2.38 16.26 -18.66
C ALA A 70 3.87 16.56 -18.90
N ASP A 71 4.60 16.94 -17.85
CA ASP A 71 6.04 17.22 -17.89
C ASP A 71 6.89 16.02 -17.42
N GLN A 72 6.35 14.80 -17.43
CA GLN A 72 7.07 13.58 -16.99
C GLN A 72 8.42 13.41 -17.70
N ALA A 73 8.47 13.58 -19.02
CA ALA A 73 9.70 13.42 -19.80
C ALA A 73 10.77 14.48 -19.44
N LYS A 74 10.33 15.69 -19.09
CA LYS A 74 11.23 16.78 -18.67
C LYS A 74 11.85 16.49 -17.30
N VAL A 75 11.05 15.95 -16.38
CA VAL A 75 11.56 15.49 -15.09
C VAL A 75 12.49 14.28 -15.26
N GLU A 76 12.15 13.31 -16.11
CA GLU A 76 13.03 12.18 -16.42
C GLU A 76 14.39 12.63 -16.98
N GLU A 77 14.42 13.63 -17.88
CA GLU A 77 15.68 14.19 -18.39
C GLU A 77 16.53 14.81 -17.27
N ALA A 78 15.90 15.54 -16.35
CA ALA A 78 16.59 16.13 -15.21
C ALA A 78 17.10 15.06 -14.24
N VAL A 79 16.29 14.04 -13.93
CA VAL A 79 16.69 12.85 -13.14
C VAL A 79 17.91 12.19 -13.77
N ASN A 80 17.89 12.02 -15.10
CA ASN A 80 18.98 11.39 -15.83
C ASN A 80 20.29 12.18 -15.80
N LYS A 81 20.28 13.49 -15.57
CA LYS A 81 21.52 14.27 -15.36
C LYS A 81 22.20 13.85 -14.07
N ILE A 82 21.46 13.81 -12.96
CA ILE A 82 21.97 13.41 -11.64
C ILE A 82 22.40 11.94 -11.65
N VAL A 83 21.55 11.04 -12.17
CA VAL A 83 21.84 9.59 -12.19
C VAL A 83 23.05 9.29 -13.09
N LYS A 84 23.22 10.00 -14.21
CA LYS A 84 24.38 9.83 -15.07
C LYS A 84 25.66 10.31 -14.40
N GLU A 85 25.62 11.46 -13.73
CA GLU A 85 26.78 11.97 -13.00
C GLU A 85 27.20 11.03 -11.87
N LYS A 86 26.25 10.59 -11.04
CA LYS A 86 26.55 9.83 -9.82
C LYS A 86 26.80 8.35 -10.08
N LEU A 87 26.09 7.78 -11.02
CA LEU A 87 26.05 6.33 -11.23
C LEU A 87 26.49 5.92 -12.64
N ASN A 88 26.86 6.83 -13.55
CA ASN A 88 27.01 6.56 -14.99
C ASN A 88 25.85 5.73 -15.56
N ALA A 89 24.62 6.07 -15.18
CA ALA A 89 23.42 5.38 -15.63
C ALA A 89 22.32 6.36 -16.04
N THR A 90 21.30 5.86 -16.72
CA THR A 90 20.04 6.57 -16.97
C THR A 90 18.88 5.70 -16.50
N VAL A 91 17.73 6.30 -16.31
CA VAL A 91 16.47 5.70 -15.89
C VAL A 91 15.43 6.02 -16.95
N LYS A 92 14.78 4.98 -17.45
CA LYS A 92 13.53 5.05 -18.19
C LYS A 92 12.40 4.87 -17.19
N MET A 93 11.70 5.96 -16.89
CA MET A 93 10.59 5.96 -15.95
C MET A 93 9.32 5.45 -16.64
N MET A 94 8.68 4.45 -16.04
CA MET A 94 7.48 3.81 -16.58
C MET A 94 6.30 4.03 -15.62
N PRO A 95 5.78 5.27 -15.49
CA PRO A 95 4.61 5.53 -14.68
C PRO A 95 3.37 4.84 -15.27
N ILE A 96 2.57 4.25 -14.40
CA ILE A 96 1.32 3.60 -14.76
C ILE A 96 0.21 4.15 -13.86
N VAL A 97 -0.95 4.46 -14.44
CA VAL A 97 -2.12 4.88 -13.65
C VAL A 97 -2.51 3.78 -12.66
N ILE A 98 -2.74 4.13 -11.41
CA ILE A 98 -2.89 3.20 -10.28
C ILE A 98 -3.94 2.09 -10.54
N GLY A 99 -5.06 2.43 -11.18
CA GLY A 99 -6.13 1.47 -11.52
C GLY A 99 -5.69 0.38 -12.50
N ASP A 100 -4.66 0.64 -13.32
CA ASP A 100 -4.14 -0.32 -14.29
C ASP A 100 -2.88 -1.05 -13.80
N TYR A 101 -2.30 -0.63 -12.67
CA TYR A 101 -0.95 -1.02 -12.25
C TYR A 101 -0.80 -2.54 -12.12
N VAL A 102 -1.70 -3.17 -11.36
CA VAL A 102 -1.66 -4.61 -11.09
C VAL A 102 -1.80 -5.43 -12.38
N GLN A 103 -2.74 -5.06 -13.25
CA GLN A 103 -2.97 -5.77 -14.50
C GLN A 103 -1.75 -5.66 -15.43
N LYS A 104 -1.23 -4.45 -15.63
CA LYS A 104 -0.04 -4.22 -16.48
C LYS A 104 1.19 -4.93 -15.95
N MET A 105 1.45 -4.84 -14.64
CA MET A 105 2.61 -5.52 -14.04
C MET A 105 2.49 -7.04 -14.14
N ASN A 106 1.30 -7.63 -13.94
CA ASN A 106 1.10 -9.06 -14.14
C ASN A 106 1.38 -9.48 -15.60
N THR A 107 1.03 -8.66 -16.59
CA THR A 107 1.37 -8.93 -18.01
C THR A 107 2.88 -8.86 -18.25
N VAL A 108 3.55 -7.80 -17.79
CA VAL A 108 5.01 -7.60 -17.92
C VAL A 108 5.77 -8.78 -17.30
N LEU A 109 5.37 -9.18 -16.08
CA LEU A 109 5.97 -10.29 -15.35
C LEU A 109 5.73 -11.64 -16.04
N ALA A 110 4.50 -11.91 -16.48
CA ALA A 110 4.16 -13.16 -17.17
C ALA A 110 4.86 -13.30 -18.53
N ALA A 111 5.12 -12.19 -19.22
CA ALA A 111 5.87 -12.16 -20.47
C ALA A 111 7.39 -12.36 -20.28
N GLY A 112 7.90 -12.30 -19.04
CA GLY A 112 9.33 -12.39 -18.76
C GLY A 112 10.13 -11.22 -19.34
N GLU A 113 9.50 -10.04 -19.47
CA GLU A 113 10.18 -8.84 -19.97
C GLU A 113 11.37 -8.47 -19.08
N LYS A 114 12.44 -7.93 -19.69
CA LYS A 114 13.61 -7.43 -18.96
C LYS A 114 13.36 -6.01 -18.49
N PHE A 115 13.38 -5.80 -17.18
CA PHE A 115 13.32 -4.48 -16.54
C PHE A 115 14.00 -4.59 -15.17
N ASP A 116 14.27 -3.45 -14.53
CA ASP A 116 15.15 -3.42 -13.36
C ASP A 116 14.38 -3.28 -12.05
N ILE A 117 13.53 -2.26 -11.95
CA ILE A 117 12.86 -1.88 -10.70
C ILE A 117 11.35 -1.86 -10.91
N LEU A 118 10.62 -2.34 -9.91
CA LEU A 118 9.17 -2.15 -9.80
C LEU A 118 8.77 -1.75 -8.39
N TRP A 119 7.74 -0.92 -8.30
CA TRP A 119 7.04 -0.72 -7.04
C TRP A 119 6.30 -2.02 -6.66
N THR A 120 6.47 -2.43 -5.41
CA THR A 120 5.77 -3.56 -4.79
C THR A 120 5.12 -3.11 -3.50
N GLY A 121 4.17 -3.88 -2.99
CA GLY A 121 3.49 -3.56 -1.75
C GLY A 121 2.04 -4.00 -1.75
N TYR A 122 1.13 -3.19 -1.21
CA TYR A 122 -0.26 -3.62 -0.99
C TYR A 122 -0.99 -4.01 -2.29
N MET A 123 -0.68 -3.40 -3.43
CA MET A 123 -1.28 -3.76 -4.73
C MET A 123 -0.60 -4.95 -5.40
N LEU A 124 0.71 -5.11 -5.18
CA LEU A 124 1.53 -6.14 -5.82
C LEU A 124 2.42 -6.76 -4.74
N LYS A 125 1.84 -7.74 -4.03
CA LYS A 125 2.36 -8.28 -2.78
C LYS A 125 3.72 -8.95 -2.98
N PRO A 126 4.79 -8.54 -2.27
CA PRO A 126 6.12 -9.13 -2.41
C PRO A 126 6.13 -10.65 -2.24
N GLU A 127 5.44 -11.19 -1.25
CA GLU A 127 5.38 -12.63 -0.96
C GLU A 127 4.82 -13.46 -2.13
N GLU A 128 3.84 -12.93 -2.87
CA GLU A 128 3.31 -13.57 -4.07
C GLU A 128 4.32 -13.55 -5.22
N LEU A 129 5.03 -12.42 -5.37
CA LEU A 129 6.07 -12.28 -6.38
C LEU A 129 7.28 -13.19 -6.11
N VAL A 130 7.65 -13.40 -4.84
CA VAL A 130 8.69 -14.35 -4.44
C VAL A 130 8.29 -15.77 -4.84
N ARG A 131 7.06 -16.21 -4.50
CA ARG A 131 6.55 -17.54 -4.90
C ARG A 131 6.52 -17.74 -6.41
N LYS A 132 6.20 -16.68 -7.18
CA LYS A 132 6.25 -16.68 -8.65
C LYS A 132 7.66 -16.60 -9.24
N GLY A 133 8.69 -16.36 -8.43
CA GLY A 133 10.06 -16.12 -8.89
C GLY A 133 10.25 -14.81 -9.67
N ALA A 134 9.34 -13.84 -9.49
CA ALA A 134 9.30 -12.59 -10.25
C ALA A 134 10.32 -11.54 -9.77
N ILE A 135 10.72 -11.61 -8.50
CA ILE A 135 11.71 -10.70 -7.88
C ILE A 135 12.90 -11.49 -7.32
N GLN A 136 14.04 -10.82 -7.15
CA GLN A 136 15.27 -11.44 -6.64
C GLN A 136 15.59 -11.02 -5.21
N PRO A 137 16.25 -11.88 -4.41
CA PRO A 137 16.75 -11.48 -3.10
C PRO A 137 17.82 -10.39 -3.28
N ILE A 138 17.88 -9.46 -2.33
CA ILE A 138 18.74 -8.27 -2.45
C ILE A 138 19.78 -8.16 -1.34
N ASP A 139 19.90 -9.13 -0.43
CA ASP A 139 20.77 -9.07 0.74
C ASP A 139 22.22 -8.68 0.39
N ASP A 140 22.84 -9.41 -0.55
CA ASP A 140 24.22 -9.17 -0.97
C ASP A 140 24.38 -7.82 -1.69
N LEU A 141 23.37 -7.40 -2.45
CA LEU A 141 23.36 -6.11 -3.14
C LEU A 141 23.24 -4.97 -2.12
N LEU A 142 22.37 -5.13 -1.12
CA LEU A 142 22.12 -4.17 -0.06
C LEU A 142 23.39 -3.96 0.77
N ASP A 143 24.06 -5.05 1.16
CA ASP A 143 25.32 -4.98 1.93
C ASP A 143 26.45 -4.31 1.16
N LYS A 144 26.54 -4.55 -0.15
CA LYS A 144 27.63 -4.03 -0.98
C LYS A 144 27.40 -2.60 -1.47
N TYR A 145 26.17 -2.26 -1.84
CA TYR A 145 25.86 -1.03 -2.57
C TYR A 145 24.95 -0.05 -1.83
N ALA A 146 24.37 -0.45 -0.69
CA ALA A 146 23.47 0.38 0.10
C ALA A 146 23.64 0.21 1.63
N PRO A 147 24.87 0.14 2.18
CA PRO A 147 25.07 -0.12 3.61
C PRO A 147 24.53 1.00 4.51
N GLU A 148 24.58 2.26 4.05
CA GLU A 148 24.04 3.41 4.78
C GLU A 148 22.52 3.34 4.88
N LEU A 149 21.84 3.03 3.76
CA LEU A 149 20.40 2.79 3.75
C LEU A 149 20.01 1.62 4.65
N LYS A 150 20.78 0.52 4.62
CA LYS A 150 20.55 -0.63 5.51
C LYS A 150 20.59 -0.25 6.98
N ALA A 151 21.50 0.65 7.36
CA ALA A 151 21.66 1.13 8.73
C ALA A 151 20.59 2.15 9.14
N ASP A 152 20.11 3.00 8.22
CA ASP A 152 19.09 4.02 8.48
C ASP A 152 17.70 3.42 8.67
N VAL A 153 17.38 2.35 7.93
CA VAL A 153 16.08 1.68 8.00
C VAL A 153 15.96 0.83 9.28
N PRO A 154 14.91 1.03 10.10
CA PRO A 154 14.69 0.23 11.31
C PRO A 154 14.54 -1.28 11.03
N GLN A 155 15.10 -2.12 11.91
CA GLN A 155 15.09 -3.59 11.74
C GLN A 155 13.69 -4.17 11.51
N VAL A 156 12.66 -3.66 12.20
CA VAL A 156 11.27 -4.09 12.03
C VAL A 156 10.78 -3.96 10.59
N MET A 157 11.34 -3.02 9.81
CA MET A 157 11.01 -2.86 8.39
C MET A 157 11.63 -3.97 7.53
N TRP A 158 12.88 -4.33 7.81
CA TRP A 158 13.56 -5.44 7.15
C TRP A 158 12.89 -6.78 7.46
N ASP A 159 12.45 -6.97 8.71
CA ASP A 159 11.72 -8.17 9.12
C ASP A 159 10.40 -8.30 8.33
N GLY A 160 9.68 -7.20 8.11
CA GLY A 160 8.45 -7.16 7.32
C GLY A 160 8.64 -7.44 5.82
N LEU A 161 9.87 -7.30 5.32
CA LEU A 161 10.27 -7.54 3.93
C LEU A 161 10.98 -8.88 3.71
N THR A 162 11.16 -9.65 4.77
CA THR A 162 11.85 -10.93 4.74
C THR A 162 10.87 -12.06 4.39
N VAL A 163 11.19 -12.81 3.34
CA VAL A 163 10.46 -14.02 2.94
C VAL A 163 11.47 -15.16 2.88
N ASP A 164 11.20 -16.27 3.58
CA ASP A 164 12.10 -17.42 3.67
C ASP A 164 13.56 -17.06 4.03
N GLY A 165 13.73 -16.07 4.92
CA GLY A 165 15.04 -15.64 5.42
C GLY A 165 15.84 -14.75 4.46
N LYS A 166 15.23 -14.21 3.40
CA LYS A 166 15.85 -13.28 2.44
C LYS A 166 15.03 -12.00 2.28
N ILE A 167 15.71 -10.88 2.04
CA ILE A 167 15.08 -9.58 1.81
C ILE A 167 14.79 -9.41 0.32
N TYR A 168 13.59 -8.96 -0.04
CA TYR A 168 13.13 -8.85 -1.44
C TYR A 168 12.70 -7.45 -1.89
N GLY A 169 12.86 -6.44 -1.03
CA GLY A 169 12.52 -5.06 -1.37
C GLY A 169 13.20 -4.06 -0.47
N ILE A 170 13.23 -2.81 -0.93
CA ILE A 170 13.63 -1.63 -0.19
C ILE A 170 12.36 -0.93 0.33
N PRO A 171 12.22 -0.71 1.64
CA PRO A 171 11.06 -0.03 2.20
C PRO A 171 11.06 1.45 1.82
N ASN A 172 9.90 1.98 1.41
CA ASN A 172 9.71 3.43 1.40
C ASN A 172 9.44 3.88 2.84
N GLN A 173 10.40 4.55 3.47
CA GLN A 173 10.22 5.02 4.84
C GLN A 173 9.19 6.16 4.89
N GLN A 174 8.15 5.98 5.68
CA GLN A 174 7.05 6.93 5.84
C GLN A 174 6.33 6.70 7.17
N ILE A 175 5.20 7.39 7.39
CA ILE A 175 4.38 7.14 8.58
C ILE A 175 3.89 5.68 8.60
N ASN A 176 4.18 5.00 9.71
CA ASN A 176 3.77 3.63 10.01
C ASN A 176 2.79 3.57 11.19
N GLY A 177 2.53 4.72 11.83
CA GLY A 177 1.43 4.90 12.76
C GLY A 177 0.12 5.19 12.03
N ASN A 178 -0.95 4.58 12.51
CA ASN A 178 -2.33 4.85 12.16
C ASN A 178 -3.03 5.44 13.38
N ARG A 179 -4.04 6.27 13.11
CA ARG A 179 -4.86 6.89 14.13
C ARG A 179 -6.17 7.30 13.52
N TYR A 180 -7.24 6.81 14.10
CA TYR A 180 -8.59 7.14 13.69
C TYR A 180 -8.99 8.52 14.20
N GLY A 181 -9.77 9.23 13.39
CA GLY A 181 -10.44 10.46 13.82
C GLY A 181 -11.06 11.22 12.69
N TYR A 182 -11.50 12.43 13.02
CA TYR A 182 -12.19 13.31 12.10
C TYR A 182 -11.28 14.42 11.61
N ILE A 183 -11.53 14.87 10.38
CA ILE A 183 -11.04 16.12 9.86
C ILE A 183 -12.27 17.02 9.68
N VAL A 184 -12.29 18.15 10.35
CA VAL A 184 -13.45 19.03 10.44
C VAL A 184 -13.08 20.40 9.89
N GLN A 185 -13.89 20.94 8.98
CA GLN A 185 -13.72 22.32 8.52
C GLN A 185 -13.82 23.29 9.70
N LYS A 186 -12.76 24.05 9.93
CA LYS A 186 -12.59 24.93 11.10
C LYS A 186 -13.71 25.96 11.21
N ARG A 187 -14.17 26.51 10.08
CA ARG A 187 -15.28 27.49 10.05
C ARG A 187 -16.57 26.97 10.70
N PHE A 188 -16.85 25.68 10.60
CA PHE A 188 -18.03 25.08 11.21
C PHE A 188 -17.80 24.71 12.68
N ALA A 189 -16.61 24.19 12.99
CA ALA A 189 -16.21 23.94 14.37
C ALA A 189 -16.29 25.22 15.22
N ASP A 190 -15.75 26.33 14.73
CA ASP A 190 -15.78 27.63 15.40
C ASP A 190 -17.21 28.21 15.50
N LYS A 191 -17.97 28.15 14.40
CA LYS A 191 -19.34 28.70 14.34
C LYS A 191 -20.29 28.02 15.31
N TYR A 192 -20.15 26.70 15.48
CA TYR A 192 -21.06 25.90 16.29
C TYR A 192 -20.46 25.44 17.62
N GLY A 193 -19.23 25.85 17.93
CA GLY A 193 -18.57 25.58 19.20
C GLY A 193 -18.29 24.09 19.42
N LEU A 194 -17.84 23.38 18.38
CA LEU A 194 -17.40 21.99 18.52
C LEU A 194 -16.22 21.93 19.48
N ASP A 195 -16.35 21.17 20.56
CA ASP A 195 -15.25 20.82 21.45
C ASP A 195 -14.61 19.51 20.95
N PRO A 196 -13.39 19.52 20.37
CA PRO A 196 -12.72 18.30 19.94
C PRO A 196 -12.49 17.31 21.08
N ALA A 197 -12.38 17.80 22.32
CA ALA A 197 -12.15 16.94 23.47
C ALA A 197 -13.40 16.12 23.85
N SER A 198 -14.60 16.50 23.43
CA SER A 198 -15.82 15.73 23.69
C SER A 198 -16.00 14.54 22.74
N ILE A 199 -15.24 14.48 21.64
CA ILE A 199 -15.34 13.42 20.64
C ILE A 199 -14.33 12.32 20.99
N LYS A 200 -14.81 11.18 21.47
CA LYS A 200 -14.00 10.02 21.87
C LYS A 200 -14.29 8.76 21.08
N LYS A 201 -15.45 8.70 20.43
CA LYS A 201 -15.89 7.59 19.60
C LYS A 201 -16.64 8.09 18.37
N ILE A 202 -16.95 7.18 17.47
CA ILE A 202 -17.47 7.51 16.13
C ILE A 202 -18.81 8.26 16.22
N GLU A 203 -19.70 7.85 17.10
CA GLU A 203 -21.02 8.45 17.24
C GLU A 203 -21.03 9.80 17.96
N ASP A 204 -19.97 10.18 18.69
CA ASP A 204 -19.93 11.44 19.45
C ASP A 204 -20.00 12.67 18.53
N ILE A 205 -19.65 12.54 17.25
CA ILE A 205 -19.74 13.62 16.26
C ILE A 205 -21.18 13.86 15.79
N GLU A 206 -22.10 12.93 16.03
CA GLU A 206 -23.46 12.96 15.49
C GLU A 206 -24.24 14.25 15.81
N PRO A 207 -24.21 14.80 17.04
CA PRO A 207 -24.90 16.07 17.33
C PRO A 207 -24.38 17.23 16.47
N PHE A 208 -23.08 17.25 16.16
CA PHE A 208 -22.49 18.24 15.28
C PHE A 208 -22.95 18.05 13.83
N LEU A 209 -23.02 16.80 13.33
CA LEU A 209 -23.56 16.49 12.00
C LEU A 209 -25.02 16.98 11.86
N ALA A 210 -25.84 16.76 12.88
CA ALA A 210 -27.23 17.24 12.93
C ALA A 210 -27.30 18.77 12.85
N GLN A 211 -26.41 19.47 13.55
CA GLN A 211 -26.33 20.93 13.55
C GLN A 211 -25.92 21.49 12.17
N ILE A 212 -24.96 20.86 11.48
CA ILE A 212 -24.62 21.22 10.10
C ILE A 212 -25.81 20.97 9.19
N LYS A 213 -26.45 19.80 9.29
CA LYS A 213 -27.61 19.45 8.46
C LYS A 213 -28.75 20.46 8.57
N GLN A 214 -29.02 20.94 9.78
CA GLN A 214 -30.10 21.87 10.05
C GLN A 214 -29.80 23.28 9.53
N ASN A 215 -28.55 23.72 9.59
CA ASN A 215 -28.19 25.13 9.44
C ASN A 215 -27.39 25.45 8.17
N GLU A 216 -26.84 24.45 7.48
CA GLU A 216 -25.98 24.59 6.29
C GLU A 216 -26.51 23.75 5.11
N PRO A 217 -27.58 24.18 4.42
CA PRO A 217 -28.28 23.34 3.44
C PRO A 217 -27.44 22.94 2.20
N ASP A 218 -26.41 23.72 1.85
CA ASP A 218 -25.53 23.46 0.69
C ASP A 218 -24.27 22.65 1.05
N ILE A 219 -24.17 22.23 2.32
CA ILE A 219 -23.02 21.52 2.88
C ILE A 219 -23.42 20.08 3.17
N ILE A 220 -22.53 19.15 2.83
CA ILE A 220 -22.61 17.75 3.19
C ILE A 220 -22.04 17.64 4.63
N PRO A 221 -22.86 17.27 5.63
CA PRO A 221 -22.39 17.15 7.01
C PRO A 221 -21.24 16.16 7.14
N PHE A 222 -21.38 14.97 6.55
CA PHE A 222 -20.37 13.92 6.62
C PHE A 222 -20.03 13.37 5.23
N GLY A 223 -18.77 13.56 4.83
CA GLY A 223 -18.22 13.21 3.52
C GLY A 223 -17.97 11.72 3.32
N ASN A 224 -18.91 10.86 3.72
CA ASN A 224 -18.78 9.42 3.51
C ASN A 224 -19.29 9.01 2.13
N PHE A 225 -18.36 8.69 1.23
CA PHE A 225 -18.64 8.13 -0.08
C PHE A 225 -18.01 6.74 -0.15
N GLY A 226 -18.28 5.88 0.83
CA GLY A 226 -17.99 4.44 0.78
C GLY A 226 -16.51 4.05 0.93
N ASN A 227 -15.69 4.90 1.56
CA ASN A 227 -14.23 4.74 1.57
C ASN A 227 -13.63 4.46 2.96
N TYR A 228 -14.40 4.55 4.05
CA TYR A 228 -13.82 4.68 5.40
C TYR A 228 -14.27 3.61 6.41
N PHE A 229 -15.48 3.07 6.28
CA PHE A 229 -16.04 2.16 7.29
C PHE A 229 -15.66 0.68 7.10
N ASP A 230 -15.05 0.31 5.97
CA ASP A 230 -14.47 -1.03 5.76
C ASP A 230 -13.32 -1.37 6.72
N PHE A 231 -12.75 -0.36 7.40
CA PHE A 231 -11.48 -0.49 8.13
C PHE A 231 -11.66 -0.53 9.65
N ILE A 232 -12.90 -0.53 10.16
CA ILE A 232 -13.16 -0.19 11.56
C ILE A 232 -14.10 -1.22 12.21
N PRO A 233 -13.58 -2.13 13.04
CA PRO A 233 -14.30 -2.55 14.23
C PRO A 233 -14.18 -1.39 15.24
N GLN A 234 -15.26 -0.98 15.88
CA GLN A 234 -15.35 0.27 16.65
C GLN A 234 -14.09 0.73 17.42
N VAL A 235 -13.85 2.05 17.37
CA VAL A 235 -12.92 2.74 18.27
C VAL A 235 -13.60 2.89 19.64
N HIS A 236 -13.62 1.83 20.43
CA HIS A 236 -14.22 1.78 21.78
C HIS A 236 -13.28 1.12 22.81
N ASP A 237 -13.74 1.00 24.06
CA ASP A 237 -13.03 0.39 25.19
C ASP A 237 -12.67 -1.10 24.97
N ASP A 238 -13.44 -1.81 24.14
CA ASP A 238 -13.14 -3.16 23.63
C ASP A 238 -12.42 -3.05 22.27
N GLN A 239 -11.23 -2.47 22.26
CA GLN A 239 -10.49 -2.28 21.02
C GLN A 239 -10.25 -3.62 20.31
N PHE A 240 -10.31 -3.60 18.99
CA PHE A 240 -9.94 -4.71 18.14
C PHE A 240 -8.70 -4.35 17.32
N TRP A 241 -7.80 -5.31 17.19
CA TRP A 241 -6.82 -5.30 16.11
C TRP A 241 -7.42 -5.95 14.88
N GLY A 242 -7.44 -5.22 13.75
CA GLY A 242 -7.62 -5.84 12.44
C GLY A 242 -6.48 -6.81 12.14
N VAL A 243 -6.80 -7.95 11.55
CA VAL A 243 -5.79 -8.91 11.09
C VAL A 243 -5.38 -8.54 9.66
N PRO A 244 -4.17 -7.98 9.44
CA PRO A 244 -3.79 -7.45 8.13
C PRO A 244 -3.66 -8.55 7.07
N GLY A 245 -3.82 -8.18 5.80
CA GLY A 245 -3.60 -9.08 4.66
C GLY A 245 -4.78 -10.00 4.32
N LEU A 246 -5.87 -9.91 5.08
CA LEU A 246 -7.16 -10.55 4.81
C LEU A 246 -8.13 -9.55 4.14
N ASP A 247 -9.42 -9.84 4.14
CA ASP A 247 -10.50 -9.05 3.52
C ASP A 247 -11.11 -7.97 4.44
N ASN A 248 -10.37 -7.55 5.46
CA ASN A 248 -10.76 -6.55 6.48
C ASN A 248 -11.91 -6.92 7.43
N HIS A 249 -12.43 -8.15 7.40
CA HIS A 249 -13.51 -8.56 8.31
C HIS A 249 -13.03 -9.56 9.38
N PHE A 250 -11.74 -9.55 9.72
CA PHE A 250 -11.13 -10.42 10.72
C PHE A 250 -10.41 -9.61 11.78
N PHE A 251 -10.67 -9.94 13.04
CA PHE A 251 -10.25 -9.15 14.18
C PHE A 251 -9.84 -10.01 15.37
N ILE A 252 -8.97 -9.48 16.22
CA ILE A 252 -8.71 -9.99 17.58
C ILE A 252 -8.99 -8.86 18.57
N LYS A 253 -9.43 -9.18 19.79
CA LYS A 253 -9.54 -8.16 20.84
C LYS A 253 -8.14 -7.77 21.33
N THR A 254 -7.87 -6.49 21.55
CA THR A 254 -6.53 -6.02 21.96
C THR A 254 -6.11 -6.52 23.34
N ASN A 255 -7.08 -6.80 24.21
CA ASN A 255 -6.88 -7.28 25.57
C ASN A 255 -7.07 -8.80 25.73
N ASP A 256 -7.25 -9.55 24.64
CA ASP A 256 -7.41 -11.01 24.68
C ASP A 256 -6.05 -11.72 24.52
N PRO A 257 -5.48 -12.29 25.60
CA PRO A 257 -4.18 -12.99 25.52
C PRO A 257 -4.25 -14.28 24.71
N THR A 258 -5.44 -14.77 24.35
CA THR A 258 -5.62 -15.98 23.54
C THR A 258 -5.62 -15.70 22.04
N TYR A 259 -5.64 -14.42 21.65
CA TYR A 259 -5.69 -13.98 20.25
C TYR A 259 -6.84 -14.62 19.48
N THR A 260 -8.04 -14.70 20.08
CA THR A 260 -9.18 -15.34 19.43
C THR A 260 -9.59 -14.55 18.19
N LEU A 261 -9.62 -15.23 17.04
CA LEU A 261 -10.02 -14.65 15.76
C LEU A 261 -11.56 -14.49 15.70
N ASN A 262 -12.02 -13.28 15.40
CA ASN A 262 -13.42 -12.90 15.28
C ASN A 262 -13.70 -12.47 13.83
N ARG A 263 -14.76 -13.03 13.25
CA ARG A 263 -15.26 -12.70 11.92
C ARG A 263 -16.58 -11.96 12.09
N TYR A 264 -16.69 -10.75 11.53
CA TYR A 264 -17.85 -9.87 11.70
C TYR A 264 -18.29 -9.67 13.17
N PRO A 265 -17.41 -9.17 14.06
CA PRO A 265 -17.81 -8.83 15.42
C PRO A 265 -18.96 -7.82 15.40
N GLU A 266 -19.84 -7.86 16.41
CA GLU A 266 -21.05 -7.01 16.44
C GLU A 266 -20.71 -5.52 16.35
N GLU A 267 -19.57 -5.14 16.91
CA GLU A 267 -18.99 -3.79 16.86
C GLU A 267 -18.74 -3.32 15.42
N GLU A 268 -18.32 -4.22 14.52
CA GLU A 268 -18.21 -3.91 13.10
C GLU A 268 -19.60 -3.71 12.47
N LEU A 269 -20.55 -4.58 12.80
CA LEU A 269 -21.90 -4.52 12.25
C LEU A 269 -22.64 -3.25 12.70
N ASP A 270 -22.41 -2.80 13.94
CA ASP A 270 -22.94 -1.56 14.48
C ASP A 270 -22.42 -0.32 13.75
N ASN A 271 -21.18 -0.34 13.23
CA ASN A 271 -20.69 0.75 12.38
C ASN A 271 -21.49 0.85 11.08
N TYR A 272 -21.82 -0.29 10.46
CA TYR A 272 -22.67 -0.28 9.27
C TYR A 272 -24.11 0.16 9.59
N ARG A 273 -24.66 -0.20 10.76
CA ARG A 273 -25.95 0.34 11.24
C ARG A 273 -25.91 1.84 11.45
N LEU A 274 -24.84 2.37 12.05
CA LEU A 274 -24.66 3.80 12.28
C LEU A 274 -24.60 4.55 10.95
N VAL A 275 -23.87 4.05 9.96
CA VAL A 275 -23.82 4.62 8.61
C VAL A 275 -25.20 4.60 7.94
N SER A 276 -25.93 3.49 8.03
CA SER A 276 -27.33 3.38 7.56
C SER A 276 -28.22 4.44 8.22
N LYS A 277 -28.10 4.64 9.54
CA LYS A 277 -28.82 5.69 10.29
C LYS A 277 -28.45 7.09 9.78
N TRP A 278 -27.16 7.42 9.69
CA TRP A 278 -26.71 8.74 9.23
C TRP A 278 -27.11 9.06 7.79
N TYR A 279 -27.22 8.04 6.94
CA TYR A 279 -27.81 8.20 5.61
C TYR A 279 -29.30 8.56 5.67
N LYS A 280 -30.10 7.84 6.47
CA LYS A 280 -31.53 8.14 6.66
C LYS A 280 -31.79 9.52 7.26
N GLU A 281 -30.91 9.98 8.15
CA GLU A 281 -30.96 11.31 8.76
C GLU A 281 -30.44 12.42 7.81
N GLY A 282 -29.88 12.03 6.66
CA GLY A 282 -29.44 12.94 5.61
C GLY A 282 -28.11 13.65 5.91
N TYR A 283 -27.30 13.08 6.81
CA TYR A 283 -25.93 13.55 7.08
C TYR A 283 -24.95 13.10 6.01
N ILE A 284 -25.21 11.94 5.39
CA ILE A 284 -24.48 11.43 4.23
C ILE A 284 -25.19 11.90 2.95
N TYR A 285 -24.41 12.19 1.92
CA TYR A 285 -24.93 12.63 0.63
C TYR A 285 -25.84 11.58 0.00
N LYS A 286 -27.00 11.99 -0.51
CA LYS A 286 -28.02 11.09 -1.09
C LYS A 286 -27.48 10.20 -2.22
N ASP A 287 -26.54 10.71 -3.01
CA ASP A 287 -25.94 9.97 -4.14
C ASP A 287 -24.54 9.44 -3.77
N ALA A 288 -24.22 9.28 -2.48
CA ALA A 288 -22.89 8.86 -2.01
C ALA A 288 -22.38 7.56 -2.64
N ALA A 289 -23.30 6.63 -2.96
CA ALA A 289 -22.94 5.36 -3.60
C ALA A 289 -22.38 5.54 -5.03
N THR A 290 -22.76 6.60 -5.75
CA THR A 290 -22.40 6.79 -7.18
C THR A 290 -21.58 8.05 -7.44
N ALA A 291 -21.60 9.01 -6.52
CA ALA A 291 -20.88 10.27 -6.65
C ALA A 291 -19.40 10.14 -6.24
N ASN A 292 -18.55 11.01 -6.80
CA ASN A 292 -17.14 11.10 -6.44
C ASN A 292 -16.93 12.11 -5.31
N PHE A 293 -16.26 11.67 -4.24
CA PHE A 293 -15.93 12.52 -3.09
C PHE A 293 -15.22 13.84 -3.49
N THR A 294 -14.24 13.75 -4.40
CA THR A 294 -13.41 14.89 -4.83
C THR A 294 -14.20 15.99 -5.53
N ASP A 295 -15.35 15.67 -6.14
CA ASP A 295 -16.19 16.66 -6.83
C ASP A 295 -16.86 17.65 -5.86
N TYR A 296 -16.93 17.29 -4.58
CA TYR A 296 -17.52 18.09 -3.49
C TYR A 296 -16.44 18.63 -2.55
N GLU A 297 -15.41 17.82 -2.25
CA GLU A 297 -14.25 18.25 -1.47
C GLU A 297 -13.60 19.48 -2.10
N ALA A 298 -13.30 19.44 -3.41
CA ALA A 298 -12.67 20.55 -4.15
C ALA A 298 -13.45 21.87 -4.07
N LYS A 299 -14.77 21.81 -3.81
CA LYS A 299 -15.65 22.97 -3.69
C LYS A 299 -15.84 23.45 -2.24
N GLY A 300 -15.21 22.78 -1.27
CA GLY A 300 -15.39 23.10 0.14
C GLY A 300 -16.75 22.68 0.70
N GLN A 301 -17.43 21.70 0.08
CA GLN A 301 -18.80 21.31 0.44
C GLN A 301 -18.88 20.23 1.52
N ILE A 302 -17.75 19.73 2.04
CA ILE A 302 -17.72 18.63 3.01
C ILE A 302 -17.27 19.18 4.37
N ALA A 303 -18.16 19.15 5.36
CA ALA A 303 -17.89 19.70 6.69
C ALA A 303 -17.02 18.78 7.55
N VAL A 304 -17.33 17.47 7.56
CA VAL A 304 -16.62 16.46 8.35
C VAL A 304 -16.21 15.30 7.47
N GLU A 305 -14.96 14.89 7.59
CA GLU A 305 -14.38 13.71 6.97
C GLU A 305 -13.88 12.76 8.05
N PHE A 306 -13.90 11.46 7.80
CA PHE A 306 -13.24 10.48 8.65
C PHE A 306 -11.90 10.07 8.03
N ASN A 307 -10.88 9.88 8.86
CA ASN A 307 -9.57 9.46 8.40
C ASN A 307 -8.98 8.38 9.34
N VAL A 308 -8.25 7.44 8.73
CA VAL A 308 -7.57 6.33 9.43
C VAL A 308 -6.10 6.61 9.73
N THR A 309 -5.57 7.71 9.16
CA THR A 309 -4.18 8.15 9.34
C THR A 309 -4.15 9.67 9.48
N LEU A 310 -4.36 10.16 10.70
CA LEU A 310 -4.19 11.59 11.05
C LEU A 310 -2.72 11.98 11.19
N LYS A 311 -1.94 11.83 10.11
CA LYS A 311 -0.51 12.14 10.09
C LYS A 311 -0.22 13.62 10.40
N PRO A 312 0.95 13.95 10.99
CA PRO A 312 1.38 15.34 11.14
C PRO A 312 1.30 16.11 9.82
N GLY A 313 0.72 17.32 9.86
CA GLY A 313 0.58 18.19 8.68
C GLY A 313 -0.54 17.82 7.70
N VAL A 314 -1.41 16.85 8.04
CA VAL A 314 -2.56 16.46 7.19
C VAL A 314 -3.53 17.62 6.96
N GLU A 315 -3.63 18.57 7.89
CA GLU A 315 -4.48 19.76 7.79
C GLU A 315 -4.12 20.61 6.57
N ALA A 316 -2.83 20.80 6.30
CA ALA A 316 -2.38 21.55 5.13
C ALA A 316 -2.74 20.84 3.81
N GLU A 317 -2.61 19.50 3.80
CA GLU A 317 -2.97 18.69 2.64
C GLU A 317 -4.47 18.71 2.37
N VAL A 318 -5.30 18.60 3.41
CA VAL A 318 -6.76 18.62 3.28
C VAL A 318 -7.27 20.01 2.99
N MET A 319 -6.71 21.07 3.60
CA MET A 319 -7.06 22.46 3.25
C MET A 319 -6.89 22.71 1.75
N ALA A 320 -5.78 22.25 1.17
CA ALA A 320 -5.51 22.41 -0.26
C ALA A 320 -6.52 21.67 -1.17
N LYS A 321 -7.18 20.62 -0.67
CA LYS A 321 -8.18 19.83 -1.40
C LYS A 321 -9.61 20.26 -1.07
N ASN A 322 -9.87 20.77 0.13
CA ASN A 322 -11.20 21.08 0.65
C ASN A 322 -11.61 22.53 0.34
N GLY A 323 -11.42 22.94 -0.92
CA GLY A 323 -11.74 24.29 -1.41
C GLY A 323 -10.93 25.41 -0.77
N GLY A 324 -9.76 25.12 -0.19
CA GLY A 324 -8.93 26.10 0.53
C GLY A 324 -9.44 26.43 1.93
N ASN A 325 -10.41 25.70 2.47
CA ASN A 325 -10.92 25.94 3.82
C ASN A 325 -9.99 25.32 4.86
N GLU A 326 -9.65 26.08 5.90
CA GLU A 326 -8.92 25.57 7.05
C GLU A 326 -9.69 24.41 7.72
N VAL A 327 -8.95 23.43 8.22
CA VAL A 327 -9.49 22.27 8.91
C VAL A 327 -8.77 22.04 10.23
N ILE A 328 -9.41 21.31 11.14
CA ILE A 328 -8.82 20.77 12.37
C ILE A 328 -8.90 19.25 12.35
N THR A 329 -7.98 18.59 13.02
CA THR A 329 -8.03 17.14 13.27
C THR A 329 -8.60 16.85 14.66
N VAL A 330 -9.43 15.82 14.76
CA VAL A 330 -10.07 15.37 16.01
C VAL A 330 -9.79 13.86 16.17
N PRO A 331 -8.67 13.48 16.80
CA PRO A 331 -8.32 12.08 16.99
C PRO A 331 -9.22 11.40 18.01
N ILE A 332 -9.67 10.18 17.71
CA ILE A 332 -10.51 9.36 18.60
C ILE A 332 -9.84 8.06 19.06
N SER A 333 -8.67 7.71 18.52
CA SER A 333 -7.88 6.56 18.96
C SER A 333 -6.48 6.97 19.43
N ASN A 334 -5.73 6.04 20.04
CA ASN A 334 -4.28 6.17 20.16
C ASN A 334 -3.59 5.85 18.84
N TRP A 335 -2.31 6.20 18.73
CA TRP A 335 -1.45 5.77 17.64
C TRP A 335 -1.19 4.28 17.75
N TYR A 336 -1.41 3.55 16.66
CA TYR A 336 -1.10 2.14 16.56
C TYR A 336 -0.45 1.82 15.22
N SER A 337 0.24 0.70 15.11
CA SER A 337 0.85 0.21 13.89
C SER A 337 0.45 -1.23 13.67
N ASN A 338 0.18 -1.63 12.42
CA ASN A 338 -0.02 -3.04 12.08
C ASN A 338 1.31 -3.80 11.94
N GLY A 339 2.34 -3.37 12.67
CA GLY A 339 3.74 -3.64 12.36
C GLY A 339 4.17 -2.95 11.06
N TYR A 340 5.44 -3.08 10.70
CA TYR A 340 5.86 -2.66 9.36
C TYR A 340 5.31 -3.66 8.34
N SER A 341 4.12 -3.38 7.86
CA SER A 341 3.63 -3.98 6.63
C SER A 341 4.37 -3.28 5.50
N ALA A 342 5.08 -4.08 4.68
CA ALA A 342 5.70 -3.67 3.43
C ALA A 342 4.65 -3.17 2.42
N THR A 343 3.91 -2.11 2.76
CA THR A 343 2.79 -1.58 1.98
C THR A 343 3.28 -0.82 0.77
N THR A 344 4.47 -0.23 0.84
CA THR A 344 5.08 0.57 -0.22
C THR A 344 6.58 0.28 -0.26
N ASN A 345 7.04 -0.40 -1.31
CA ASN A 345 8.44 -0.78 -1.44
C ASN A 345 8.88 -0.68 -2.90
N GLN A 346 10.19 -0.78 -3.09
CA GLN A 346 10.81 -0.98 -4.40
C GLN A 346 11.50 -2.33 -4.41
N SER A 347 11.19 -3.18 -5.38
CA SER A 347 11.87 -4.47 -5.57
C SER A 347 12.70 -4.46 -6.84
N ILE A 348 13.70 -5.34 -6.89
CA ILE A 348 14.49 -5.58 -8.11
C ILE A 348 13.91 -6.81 -8.81
N SER A 349 13.60 -6.66 -10.10
CA SER A 349 13.10 -7.74 -10.93
C SER A 349 14.08 -8.90 -11.00
N ARG A 350 13.57 -10.14 -11.04
CA ARG A 350 14.42 -11.32 -11.32
C ARG A 350 15.08 -11.24 -12.70
N THR A 351 14.46 -10.55 -13.65
CA THR A 351 14.96 -10.40 -15.03
C THR A 351 15.87 -9.18 -15.21
N SER A 352 16.18 -8.44 -14.14
CA SER A 352 17.02 -7.24 -14.23
C SER A 352 18.36 -7.56 -14.88
N PRO A 353 18.72 -6.88 -15.99
CA PRO A 353 20.05 -6.98 -16.56
C PRO A 353 21.11 -6.25 -15.71
N ASN A 354 20.72 -5.32 -14.82
CA ASN A 354 21.64 -4.46 -14.09
C ASN A 354 21.31 -4.37 -12.57
N PRO A 355 21.23 -5.48 -11.83
CA PRO A 355 20.76 -5.48 -10.44
C PRO A 355 21.63 -4.65 -9.49
N GLU A 356 22.94 -4.60 -9.74
CA GLU A 356 23.88 -3.78 -8.95
C GLU A 356 23.59 -2.28 -9.11
N ARG A 357 23.39 -1.82 -10.35
CA ARG A 357 23.09 -0.41 -10.63
C ARG A 357 21.67 -0.04 -10.19
N ALA A 358 20.73 -0.97 -10.26
CA ALA A 358 19.40 -0.81 -9.70
C ALA A 358 19.46 -0.59 -8.18
N MET A 359 20.25 -1.39 -7.44
CA MET A 359 20.46 -1.19 -6.01
C MET A 359 21.11 0.17 -5.70
N MET A 360 22.14 0.56 -6.44
CA MET A 360 22.78 1.88 -6.27
C MET A 360 21.78 3.03 -6.48
N LEU A 361 20.89 2.93 -7.48
CA LEU A 361 19.83 3.92 -7.70
C LEU A 361 18.84 3.95 -6.54
N LEU A 362 18.41 2.79 -6.02
CA LEU A 362 17.52 2.71 -4.87
C LEU A 362 18.16 3.30 -3.59
N ASN A 363 19.47 3.07 -3.38
CA ASN A 363 20.21 3.75 -2.31
C ASN A 363 20.20 5.27 -2.50
N LEU A 364 20.48 5.73 -3.72
CA LEU A 364 20.56 7.15 -4.04
C LEU A 364 19.21 7.85 -3.84
N ILE A 365 18.09 7.27 -4.27
CA ILE A 365 16.76 7.87 -4.09
C ILE A 365 16.39 8.00 -2.60
N ASN A 366 16.88 7.10 -1.75
CA ASN A 366 16.59 7.12 -0.32
C ASN A 366 17.56 7.98 0.51
N THR A 367 18.67 8.44 -0.06
CA THR A 367 19.70 9.21 0.66
C THR A 367 19.95 10.59 0.06
N ASP A 368 19.62 10.81 -1.22
CA ASP A 368 19.83 12.06 -1.93
C ASP A 368 18.55 12.91 -1.98
N LYS A 369 18.57 14.01 -1.21
CA LYS A 369 17.45 14.94 -1.10
C LYS A 369 17.10 15.61 -2.43
N GLU A 370 18.08 15.92 -3.26
CA GLU A 370 17.85 16.62 -4.53
C GLU A 370 17.15 15.68 -5.52
N LEU A 371 17.67 14.46 -5.70
CA LEU A 371 17.07 13.47 -6.58
C LEU A 371 15.66 13.10 -6.13
N TYR A 372 15.46 12.87 -4.82
CA TYR A 372 14.15 12.54 -4.28
C TYR A 372 13.13 13.64 -4.58
N ASN A 373 13.48 14.91 -4.33
CA ASN A 373 12.56 16.02 -4.58
C ASN A 373 12.38 16.34 -6.05
N LEU A 374 13.37 16.07 -6.90
CA LEU A 374 13.21 16.17 -8.35
C LEU A 374 12.13 15.20 -8.86
N ILE A 375 12.13 13.97 -8.35
CA ILE A 375 11.12 12.97 -8.69
C ILE A 375 9.75 13.35 -8.11
N CYS A 376 9.68 13.79 -6.85
CA CYS A 376 8.40 14.03 -6.17
C CYS A 376 7.75 15.37 -6.50
N ASN A 377 8.55 16.44 -6.63
CA ASN A 377 8.10 17.82 -6.74
C ASN A 377 8.44 18.46 -8.09
N GLY A 378 9.37 17.88 -8.86
CA GLY A 378 9.75 18.39 -10.18
C GLY A 378 10.95 19.35 -10.13
N ILE A 379 10.98 20.34 -11.02
CA ILE A 379 12.15 21.21 -11.24
C ILE A 379 11.84 22.57 -10.62
N GLU A 380 12.77 23.10 -9.83
CA GLU A 380 12.67 24.44 -9.24
C GLU A 380 12.52 25.51 -10.34
N ASP A 381 11.70 26.54 -10.08
CA ASP A 381 11.28 27.60 -11.01
C ASP A 381 10.49 27.13 -12.26
N VAL A 382 10.23 25.84 -12.39
CA VAL A 382 9.39 25.27 -13.47
C VAL A 382 8.11 24.64 -12.91
N HIS A 383 8.20 23.93 -11.79
CA HIS A 383 7.09 23.22 -11.16
C HIS A 383 6.77 23.74 -9.76
N TYR A 384 7.78 24.22 -9.03
CA TYR A 384 7.64 24.83 -7.71
C TYR A 384 8.68 25.93 -7.52
N LYS A 385 8.52 26.75 -6.49
CA LYS A 385 9.56 27.66 -5.98
C LYS A 385 9.93 27.30 -4.55
N LYS A 386 11.22 27.41 -4.22
CA LYS A 386 11.64 27.40 -2.82
C LYS A 386 11.24 28.70 -2.14
N GLN A 387 10.85 28.55 -0.89
CA GLN A 387 10.58 29.62 0.06
C GLN A 387 11.72 29.64 1.09
N SER A 388 11.45 30.05 2.32
CA SER A 388 12.42 29.96 3.42
C SER A 388 12.69 28.51 3.81
N GLY A 389 13.96 28.15 3.99
CA GLY A 389 14.36 26.80 4.43
C GLY A 389 13.99 25.73 3.40
N ASP A 390 13.40 24.64 3.87
CA ASP A 390 12.95 23.51 3.03
C ASP A 390 11.53 23.67 2.47
N TYR A 391 10.88 24.82 2.70
CA TYR A 391 9.52 25.03 2.22
C TYR A 391 9.48 25.26 0.71
N ILE A 392 8.49 24.65 0.06
CA ILE A 392 8.20 24.83 -1.36
C ILE A 392 6.73 25.20 -1.58
N GLU A 393 6.50 25.94 -2.65
CA GLU A 393 5.18 26.27 -3.16
C GLU A 393 5.08 25.83 -4.61
N ALA A 394 4.06 25.01 -4.91
CA ALA A 394 3.80 24.59 -6.29
C ALA A 394 3.34 25.79 -7.12
N LEU A 395 3.87 25.92 -8.35
CA LEU A 395 3.44 26.98 -9.25
C LEU A 395 1.98 26.74 -9.70
N PRO A 396 1.14 27.79 -9.83
CA PRO A 396 -0.28 27.64 -10.17
C PRO A 396 -0.54 26.90 -11.49
N ASP A 397 0.35 27.05 -12.47
CA ASP A 397 0.31 26.44 -13.79
C ASP A 397 1.23 25.21 -13.92
N THR A 398 1.68 24.65 -12.79
CA THR A 398 2.56 23.48 -12.80
C THR A 398 1.96 22.32 -13.59
N ARG A 399 2.78 21.71 -14.45
CA ARG A 399 2.45 20.56 -15.28
C ARG A 399 3.02 19.25 -14.72
N TYR A 400 3.59 19.32 -13.52
CA TYR A 400 4.11 18.19 -12.77
C TYR A 400 3.77 18.34 -11.29
N ARG A 401 2.76 17.58 -10.85
CA ARG A 401 2.30 17.53 -9.47
C ARG A 401 1.76 16.13 -9.17
N PRO A 402 2.66 15.11 -9.11
CA PRO A 402 2.22 13.74 -8.89
C PRO A 402 1.54 13.57 -7.53
N ASN A 403 1.97 14.31 -6.49
CA ASN A 403 1.48 14.19 -5.11
C ASN A 403 1.52 12.73 -4.60
N MET A 404 2.57 12.01 -4.96
CA MET A 404 2.74 10.56 -4.73
C MET A 404 4.11 10.26 -4.11
N ASP A 405 4.59 11.13 -3.22
CA ASP A 405 5.89 11.04 -2.52
C ASP A 405 6.13 9.64 -1.91
N TRP A 406 5.05 9.03 -1.39
CA TRP A 406 5.00 7.70 -0.78
C TRP A 406 5.40 6.54 -1.73
N VAL A 407 5.44 6.78 -3.05
CA VAL A 407 5.79 5.75 -4.05
C VAL A 407 7.29 5.54 -4.17
N PHE A 408 8.13 6.57 -3.95
CA PHE A 408 9.49 6.55 -4.50
C PHE A 408 10.60 6.15 -3.52
N GLY A 409 10.45 6.46 -2.23
CA GLY A 409 11.49 6.20 -1.21
C GLY A 409 11.16 6.87 0.11
N SER A 410 12.20 7.16 0.91
CA SER A 410 12.08 7.81 2.21
C SER A 410 11.50 9.21 2.13
N VAL A 411 10.28 9.40 2.65
CA VAL A 411 9.61 10.71 2.70
C VAL A 411 10.32 11.71 3.61
N PHE A 412 11.24 11.24 4.46
CA PHE A 412 12.08 12.10 5.30
C PHE A 412 13.05 12.97 4.49
N ASN A 413 13.22 12.68 3.20
CA ASN A 413 13.93 13.54 2.26
C ASN A 413 13.03 14.61 1.62
N SER A 414 11.71 14.54 1.76
CA SER A 414 10.80 15.46 1.07
C SER A 414 10.94 16.89 1.60
N TYR A 415 10.86 17.86 0.69
CA TYR A 415 10.65 19.25 1.02
C TYR A 415 9.31 19.47 1.73
N LEU A 416 9.22 20.56 2.48
CA LEU A 416 8.03 20.92 3.23
C LEU A 416 7.05 21.65 2.30
N LYS A 417 5.79 21.27 2.33
CA LYS A 417 4.72 21.96 1.59
C LYS A 417 4.17 23.10 2.47
N GLN A 418 3.70 24.17 1.83
CA GLN A 418 3.10 25.30 2.55
C GLN A 418 2.03 24.84 3.56
N GLY A 419 2.10 25.35 4.79
CA GLY A 419 1.19 25.00 5.89
C GLY A 419 1.61 23.78 6.71
N GLN A 420 2.59 22.99 6.26
CA GLN A 420 3.13 21.90 7.08
C GLN A 420 4.04 22.44 8.20
N PRO A 421 4.07 21.79 9.37
CA PRO A 421 4.98 22.18 10.45
C PRO A 421 6.43 21.80 10.12
N GLU A 422 7.40 22.60 10.58
CA GLU A 422 8.83 22.38 10.31
C GLU A 422 9.35 21.03 10.84
N ASN A 423 8.80 20.57 11.96
CA ASN A 423 9.17 19.34 12.64
C ASN A 423 8.37 18.10 12.17
N ILE A 424 7.63 18.18 11.05
CA ILE A 424 6.76 17.09 10.56
C ILE A 424 7.48 15.74 10.47
N TRP A 425 8.74 15.71 10.02
CA TRP A 425 9.51 14.47 9.89
C TRP A 425 10.01 13.95 11.23
N GLU A 426 10.36 14.82 12.17
CA GLU A 426 10.73 14.44 13.54
C GLU A 426 9.53 13.83 14.27
N GLU A 427 8.35 14.47 14.17
CA GLU A 427 7.11 13.95 14.73
C GLU A 427 6.71 12.61 14.09
N THR A 428 6.84 12.48 12.77
CA THR A 428 6.55 11.22 12.06
C THR A 428 7.48 10.10 12.55
N LYS A 429 8.78 10.36 12.69
CA LYS A 429 9.74 9.38 13.23
C LYS A 429 9.39 8.98 14.66
N LYS A 430 9.02 9.96 15.51
CA LYS A 430 8.58 9.71 16.88
C LYS A 430 7.34 8.83 16.94
N ILE A 431 6.31 9.14 16.14
CA ILE A 431 5.09 8.32 16.03
C ILE A 431 5.44 6.90 15.60
N ASN A 432 6.30 6.72 14.61
CA ASN A 432 6.71 5.40 14.15
C ASN A 432 7.42 4.57 15.22
N GLN A 433 8.09 5.22 16.18
CA GLN A 433 8.79 4.56 17.29
C GLN A 433 7.85 4.27 18.47
N GLU A 434 6.87 5.14 18.73
CA GLU A 434 6.02 5.08 19.92
C GLU A 434 4.66 4.38 19.70
N ALA A 435 4.21 4.22 18.46
CA ALA A 435 2.92 3.61 18.15
C ALA A 435 2.83 2.17 18.70
N GLU A 436 1.68 1.84 19.30
CA GLU A 436 1.43 0.48 19.78
C GLU A 436 1.38 -0.49 18.62
N VAL A 437 2.18 -1.55 18.68
CA VAL A 437 2.30 -2.50 17.56
C VAL A 437 1.27 -3.62 17.74
N ASN A 438 0.41 -3.78 16.74
CA ASN A 438 -0.49 -4.92 16.60
C ASN A 438 0.32 -6.23 16.65
N PRO A 439 0.10 -7.08 17.67
CA PRO A 439 0.92 -8.27 17.91
C PRO A 439 0.81 -9.31 16.79
N VAL A 440 -0.26 -9.27 15.98
CA VAL A 440 -0.47 -10.20 14.85
C VAL A 440 -0.28 -9.53 13.49
N GLY A 441 0.26 -8.31 13.46
CA GLY A 441 0.46 -7.54 12.22
C GLY A 441 1.42 -8.20 11.20
N ALA A 442 2.29 -9.09 11.69
CA ALA A 442 3.22 -9.86 10.85
C ALA A 442 2.58 -11.10 10.19
N PHE A 443 1.31 -11.43 10.48
CA PHE A 443 0.63 -12.55 9.84
C PHE A 443 0.56 -12.35 8.31
N LYS A 444 0.94 -13.39 7.55
CA LYS A 444 0.88 -13.41 6.08
C LYS A 444 0.06 -14.61 5.63
N PHE A 445 -1.15 -14.35 5.15
CA PHE A 445 -2.06 -15.40 4.70
C PHE A 445 -1.67 -15.96 3.33
N ASN A 446 -1.54 -17.28 3.22
CA ASN A 446 -1.45 -17.97 1.94
C ASN A 446 -2.85 -18.25 1.39
N SER A 447 -3.27 -17.49 0.38
CA SER A 447 -4.60 -17.62 -0.22
C SER A 447 -4.75 -18.77 -1.21
N GLU A 448 -3.65 -19.40 -1.66
CA GLU A 448 -3.67 -20.41 -2.72
C GLU A 448 -4.70 -21.54 -2.51
N PRO A 449 -4.90 -22.09 -1.30
CA PRO A 449 -5.88 -23.15 -1.06
C PRO A 449 -7.35 -22.73 -1.21
N VAL A 450 -7.63 -21.41 -1.20
CA VAL A 450 -8.98 -20.83 -1.14
C VAL A 450 -9.19 -19.68 -2.14
N ASN A 451 -8.38 -19.62 -3.21
CA ASN A 451 -8.50 -18.56 -4.23
C ASN A 451 -9.90 -18.51 -4.87
N THR A 452 -10.55 -19.65 -5.08
CA THR A 452 -11.90 -19.73 -5.65
C THR A 452 -12.93 -19.12 -4.70
N GLU A 453 -12.86 -19.46 -3.42
CA GLU A 453 -13.75 -18.94 -2.39
C GLU A 453 -13.58 -17.43 -2.25
N ILE A 454 -12.34 -16.94 -2.19
CA ILE A 454 -12.04 -15.50 -2.15
C ILE A 454 -12.64 -14.77 -3.35
N ALA A 455 -12.51 -15.32 -4.57
CA ALA A 455 -13.08 -14.71 -5.76
C ALA A 455 -14.62 -14.62 -5.68
N ASN A 456 -15.28 -15.66 -5.19
CA ASN A 456 -16.74 -15.68 -5.01
C ASN A 456 -17.18 -14.71 -3.92
N LEU A 457 -16.50 -14.70 -2.77
CA LEU A 457 -16.77 -13.80 -1.66
C LEU A 457 -16.60 -12.33 -2.07
N ASN A 458 -15.53 -12.00 -2.79
CA ASN A 458 -15.30 -10.66 -3.33
C ASN A 458 -16.39 -10.24 -4.33
N ALA A 459 -16.86 -11.17 -5.18
CA ALA A 459 -17.95 -10.89 -6.10
C ALA A 459 -19.25 -10.57 -5.35
N VAL A 460 -19.61 -11.41 -4.36
CA VAL A 460 -20.80 -11.18 -3.52
C VAL A 460 -20.67 -9.89 -2.72
N TRP A 461 -19.57 -9.68 -1.99
CA TRP A 461 -19.35 -8.46 -1.23
C TRP A 461 -19.38 -7.23 -2.13
N GLY A 462 -18.75 -7.29 -3.30
CA GLY A 462 -18.70 -6.20 -4.28
C GLY A 462 -20.07 -5.71 -4.75
N GLU A 463 -21.08 -6.59 -4.81
CA GLU A 463 -22.47 -6.21 -5.15
C GLU A 463 -23.10 -5.27 -4.10
N TYR A 464 -22.72 -5.41 -2.83
CA TYR A 464 -23.39 -4.73 -1.70
C TYR A 464 -22.52 -3.69 -1.02
N LYS A 465 -21.20 -3.84 -1.09
CA LYS A 465 -20.17 -3.06 -0.40
C LYS A 465 -20.47 -1.57 -0.46
N ARG A 466 -20.68 -1.03 -1.68
CA ARG A 466 -20.88 0.39 -1.87
C ARG A 466 -22.14 0.90 -1.16
N GLY A 467 -23.21 0.10 -1.18
CA GLY A 467 -24.46 0.45 -0.55
C GLY A 467 -24.43 0.38 0.98
N ILE A 468 -23.77 -0.64 1.52
CA ILE A 468 -23.57 -0.79 2.98
C ILE A 468 -22.69 0.34 3.51
N LEU A 469 -21.54 0.59 2.88
CA LEU A 469 -20.58 1.59 3.37
C LEU A 469 -21.03 3.04 3.24
N THR A 470 -22.09 3.30 2.49
CA THR A 470 -22.70 4.64 2.38
C THR A 470 -24.04 4.74 3.08
N GLY A 471 -24.59 3.62 3.53
CA GLY A 471 -25.92 3.55 4.15
C GLY A 471 -27.07 3.67 3.16
N THR A 472 -26.81 3.74 1.85
CA THR A 472 -27.87 3.76 0.83
C THR A 472 -28.66 2.45 0.78
N LEU A 473 -28.06 1.37 1.27
CA LEU A 473 -28.77 0.14 1.61
C LEU A 473 -29.02 0.10 3.11
N ASP A 474 -30.25 -0.24 3.49
CA ASP A 474 -30.58 -0.48 4.89
C ASP A 474 -29.81 -1.70 5.40
N PHE A 475 -28.96 -1.49 6.41
CA PHE A 475 -28.10 -2.55 6.91
C PHE A 475 -28.87 -3.74 7.49
N ASP A 476 -29.90 -3.51 8.32
CA ASP A 476 -30.62 -4.60 9.01
C ASP A 476 -31.46 -5.44 8.03
N GLU A 477 -31.94 -4.84 6.94
CA GLU A 477 -32.60 -5.56 5.84
C GLU A 477 -31.60 -6.29 4.94
N THR A 478 -30.42 -5.69 4.70
CA THR A 478 -29.45 -6.18 3.71
C THR A 478 -28.53 -7.26 4.27
N TRP A 479 -28.06 -7.12 5.50
CA TRP A 479 -27.05 -8.01 6.09
C TRP A 479 -27.49 -9.48 6.14
N PRO A 480 -28.72 -9.85 6.54
CA PRO A 480 -29.15 -11.25 6.53
C PRO A 480 -29.08 -11.89 5.14
N VAL A 481 -29.44 -11.13 4.10
CA VAL A 481 -29.40 -11.58 2.70
C VAL A 481 -27.96 -11.73 2.22
N LEU A 482 -27.13 -10.71 2.47
CA LEU A 482 -25.73 -10.71 2.11
C LEU A 482 -24.98 -11.85 2.81
N TYR A 483 -25.14 -12.01 4.11
CA TYR A 483 -24.46 -13.06 4.87
C TYR A 483 -24.89 -14.46 4.42
N GLY A 484 -26.17 -14.65 4.05
CA GLY A 484 -26.62 -15.88 3.40
C GLY A 484 -25.86 -16.18 2.10
N LYS A 485 -25.73 -15.18 1.22
CA LYS A 485 -24.96 -15.31 -0.03
C LYS A 485 -23.47 -15.58 0.21
N LEU A 486 -22.86 -14.95 1.22
CA LEU A 486 -21.45 -15.19 1.56
C LEU A 486 -21.23 -16.65 1.99
N LYS A 487 -22.14 -17.22 2.80
CA LYS A 487 -22.09 -18.65 3.14
C LYS A 487 -22.17 -19.55 1.92
N GLU A 488 -23.10 -19.29 1.01
CA GLU A 488 -23.22 -20.02 -0.25
C GLU A 488 -21.97 -19.89 -1.15
N ALA A 489 -21.29 -18.74 -1.08
CA ALA A 489 -20.06 -18.45 -1.82
C ALA A 489 -18.80 -19.12 -1.24
N GLY A 490 -18.89 -19.78 -0.08
CA GLY A 490 -17.79 -20.55 0.51
C GLY A 490 -17.13 -19.91 1.73
N GLU A 491 -17.80 -18.98 2.43
CA GLU A 491 -17.32 -18.32 3.66
C GLU A 491 -16.71 -19.30 4.66
N GLU A 492 -17.38 -20.43 4.93
CA GLU A 492 -16.94 -21.40 5.95
C GLU A 492 -15.57 -22.00 5.63
N LYS A 493 -15.31 -22.32 4.35
CA LYS A 493 -14.03 -22.87 3.91
C LYS A 493 -12.92 -21.82 3.98
N TYR A 494 -13.24 -20.57 3.61
CA TYR A 494 -12.30 -19.46 3.74
C TYR A 494 -11.91 -19.22 5.20
N VAL A 495 -12.89 -19.08 6.09
CA VAL A 495 -12.69 -18.87 7.54
C VAL A 495 -11.91 -20.02 8.17
N ALA A 496 -12.19 -21.28 7.81
CA ALA A 496 -11.46 -22.43 8.31
C ALA A 496 -9.98 -22.39 7.94
N GLU A 497 -9.65 -22.03 6.70
CA GLU A 497 -8.26 -21.96 6.24
C GLU A 497 -7.51 -20.78 6.86
N VAL A 498 -8.16 -19.61 6.98
CA VAL A 498 -7.61 -18.46 7.71
C VAL A 498 -7.31 -18.85 9.15
N THR A 499 -8.27 -19.47 9.85
CA THR A 499 -8.11 -19.88 11.25
C THR A 499 -6.95 -20.86 11.39
N ARG A 500 -6.87 -21.88 10.52
CA ARG A 500 -5.79 -22.89 10.55
C ARG A 500 -4.41 -22.27 10.40
N GLN A 501 -4.23 -21.35 9.44
CA GLN A 501 -2.96 -20.67 9.23
C GLN A 501 -2.64 -19.68 10.35
N PHE A 502 -3.64 -18.96 10.85
CA PHE A 502 -3.49 -18.01 11.95
C PHE A 502 -3.05 -18.71 13.24
N GLU A 503 -3.66 -19.84 13.59
CA GLU A 503 -3.23 -20.62 14.75
C GLU A 503 -1.81 -21.20 14.61
N ALA A 504 -1.40 -21.58 13.39
CA ALA A 504 -0.03 -22.01 13.13
C ALA A 504 0.96 -20.85 13.32
N PHE A 505 0.62 -19.66 12.83
CA PHE A 505 1.41 -18.44 13.03
C PHE A 505 1.56 -18.08 14.51
N LEU A 506 0.47 -18.13 15.30
CA LEU A 506 0.53 -17.84 16.73
C LEU A 506 1.50 -18.78 17.46
N LYS A 507 1.49 -20.08 17.13
CA LYS A 507 2.42 -21.07 17.70
C LYS A 507 3.87 -20.81 17.29
N GLU A 508 4.10 -20.50 16.02
CA GLU A 508 5.43 -20.19 15.50
C GLU A 508 6.05 -18.96 16.20
N LYS A 509 5.22 -17.94 16.47
CA LYS A 509 5.63 -16.72 17.18
C LYS A 509 5.65 -16.83 18.70
N GLY A 510 5.27 -17.98 19.27
CA GLY A 510 5.17 -18.17 20.71
C GLY A 510 4.10 -17.28 21.37
N LEU A 511 3.09 -16.87 20.61
CA LEU A 511 1.93 -16.12 21.09
C LEU A 511 0.84 -17.04 21.67
N LYS A 512 0.88 -18.34 21.35
CA LYS A 512 -0.05 -19.37 21.85
C LYS A 512 0.63 -20.73 21.99
#